data_AF-A0A9Q0TGS2-F1
#
_entry.id   AF-A0A9Q0TGS2-F1
#
_cell.length_a   1.000
_cell.length_b   1.000
_cell.length_c   1.000
_cell.angle_alpha   90.00
_cell.angle_beta   90.00
_cell.angle_gamma   90.00
#
_symmetry.space_group_name_H-M   'P 1'
#
loop_
_entity.id
_entity.type
_entity.pdbx_description
1 polymer ?
#
loop_
_entity_poly.entity_id
_entity_poly.type
_entity_poly.pdbx_seq_one_letter_code
_entity_poly.pdbx_strand_id
1 'polypeptide(L)'
;MAIYLSSVISMPTSGGDGFLKMHGRIGSSRFTVASQFQGDKWKINDIDPTAVQERLSSWVSKTQNFLNGVTGDSGKPDNGATVDAQQLEEIFMAEQTIHSTTPNGILSVPAIVSIEQFSRMNGLTGYKSQKIFKALVNESANNDARNLVEYCCFRFLSRDNSAIHPCLKEPAFQRLIFITMHAWENPYRKENDSEKASFQGMLVGEEAFVRIAPAISGIADRSTVHNLFRALAGDQQGISLGTWVTYVDELLKVHAARKSYETRESTWISDERILCIGSSKKRPVVKWENNMAWPGKVILTDKALYFEAFDLRGKKDSVRLDLTTNEIQVEKTKVGPFGFVRFDSAVSISSGPRSETWVLEFVDLGGELRRDVWHAFINEVISLHKFIYEFGPEEGDQSINQVYGAQKGKERATTSAINSIARLQALQFTKKLLDDPIKLVQFSYLQNVPYGAIVYQSLAVNYWGGALVKKYTDTDYQPSQVAAPSGEVLEISNHVYDIDGSVYLQKWKRSPSWESSASINFWKNSSVNQRDGIE
;
A
#
# COMPACT_ATOMS: atom_id res chain seq x y z
N MET A 1 -8.26 -6.08 -19.24
CA MET A 1 -6.84 -6.09 -19.70
C MET A 1 -5.87 -5.72 -18.58
N ALA A 2 -6.17 -4.72 -17.74
CA ALA A 2 -5.40 -4.31 -16.54
C ALA A 2 -5.17 -5.38 -15.44
N ILE A 3 -5.71 -6.59 -15.63
CA ILE A 3 -5.65 -7.69 -14.66
C ILE A 3 -4.91 -8.92 -15.20
N TYR A 4 -4.76 -9.03 -16.53
CA TYR A 4 -4.14 -10.20 -17.17
C TYR A 4 -2.67 -10.39 -16.79
N LEU A 5 -1.99 -9.34 -16.30
CA LEU A 5 -0.59 -9.41 -15.88
C LEU A 5 -0.40 -9.54 -14.37
N SER A 6 -1.40 -9.18 -13.55
CA SER A 6 -1.37 -9.43 -12.11
C SER A 6 -1.73 -10.89 -11.79
N SER A 7 -2.62 -11.50 -12.58
CA SER A 7 -3.07 -12.90 -12.38
C SER A 7 -2.00 -13.93 -12.76
N VAL A 8 -1.06 -13.60 -13.65
CA VAL A 8 0.06 -14.49 -14.02
C VAL A 8 1.15 -14.57 -12.94
N ILE A 9 1.12 -13.68 -11.93
CA ILE A 9 2.19 -13.55 -10.91
C ILE A 9 1.83 -14.25 -9.58
N SER A 10 0.59 -14.69 -9.38
CA SER A 10 0.22 -15.51 -8.20
C SER A 10 0.61 -16.97 -8.39
N MET A 11 1.81 -17.35 -7.95
CA MET A 11 2.13 -18.73 -7.56
C MET A 11 2.55 -18.79 -6.08
N PRO A 12 2.15 -19.86 -5.36
CA PRO A 12 2.35 -19.96 -3.91
C PRO A 12 3.83 -20.14 -3.56
N THR A 13 4.34 -19.32 -2.66
CA THR A 13 5.65 -19.50 -2.04
C THR A 13 5.55 -20.61 -0.99
N SER A 14 6.23 -21.74 -1.23
CA SER A 14 6.32 -22.84 -0.26
C SER A 14 7.38 -22.54 0.81
N GLY A 15 6.97 -22.29 2.04
CA GLY A 15 7.86 -22.35 3.20
C GLY A 15 7.91 -23.79 3.72
N GLY A 16 9.12 -24.37 3.80
CA GLY A 16 9.34 -25.69 4.38
C GLY A 16 9.68 -25.62 5.85
N ASP A 17 9.11 -26.55 6.63
CA ASP A 17 9.85 -27.31 7.65
C ASP A 17 9.01 -28.52 8.09
N GLY A 18 9.67 -29.68 8.24
CA GLY A 18 9.05 -30.91 8.76
C GLY A 18 9.48 -32.21 8.07
N PHE A 19 10.68 -32.70 8.40
CA PHE A 19 11.11 -34.06 8.13
C PHE A 19 10.15 -35.09 8.75
N LEU A 20 9.63 -36.03 7.97
CA LEU A 20 9.30 -37.40 8.41
C LEU A 20 9.09 -38.32 7.19
N LYS A 21 9.95 -39.35 7.08
CA LYS A 21 9.91 -40.44 6.08
C LYS A 21 8.68 -41.32 6.30
N MET A 22 7.93 -41.63 5.24
CA MET A 22 7.22 -42.90 5.09
C MET A 22 7.05 -43.26 3.60
N HIS A 23 7.41 -44.50 3.27
CA HIS A 23 7.27 -45.11 1.95
C HIS A 23 5.82 -45.52 1.66
N GLY A 24 5.33 -45.27 0.44
CA GLY A 24 4.07 -45.82 -0.07
C GLY A 24 3.97 -45.66 -1.58
N ARG A 25 3.72 -46.78 -2.28
CA ARG A 25 3.82 -46.95 -3.74
C ARG A 25 2.77 -46.18 -4.55
N ILE A 26 3.21 -45.72 -5.72
CA ILE A 26 2.48 -45.04 -6.78
C ILE A 26 1.54 -46.00 -7.53
N GLY A 27 0.28 -45.58 -7.75
CA GLY A 27 -0.61 -46.09 -8.79
C GLY A 27 -0.83 -45.01 -9.84
N SER A 28 -0.35 -45.27 -11.06
CA SER A 28 -0.37 -44.38 -12.21
C SER A 28 -1.69 -44.49 -12.98
N SER A 29 -2.33 -43.36 -13.31
CA SER A 29 -3.24 -43.26 -14.45
C SER A 29 -2.92 -41.98 -15.23
N ARG A 30 -2.56 -42.20 -16.49
CA ARG A 30 -2.04 -41.23 -17.46
C ARG A 30 -3.18 -40.43 -18.09
N PHE A 31 -3.04 -39.10 -18.11
CA PHE A 31 -3.59 -38.28 -19.19
C PHE A 31 -2.41 -37.62 -19.90
N THR A 32 -2.27 -37.93 -21.20
CA THR A 32 -1.17 -37.52 -22.06
C THR A 32 -1.59 -36.26 -22.82
N VAL A 33 -0.97 -35.13 -22.54
CA VAL A 33 -0.84 -34.01 -23.49
C VAL A 33 0.65 -33.88 -23.76
N ALA A 34 1.04 -34.18 -25.00
CA ALA A 34 2.41 -34.13 -25.45
C ALA A 34 2.80 -32.69 -25.79
N SER A 35 3.58 -32.05 -24.91
CA SER A 35 4.46 -30.95 -25.28
C SER A 35 5.89 -31.36 -24.94
N GLN A 36 6.68 -31.68 -25.96
CA GLN A 36 8.11 -31.91 -25.84
C GLN A 36 8.80 -30.58 -25.46
N PHE A 37 8.97 -30.35 -24.15
CA PHE A 37 10.03 -29.50 -23.63
C PHE A 37 10.95 -30.39 -22.79
N GLN A 38 12.06 -30.77 -23.41
CA GLN A 38 13.09 -31.58 -22.79
C GLN A 38 13.97 -30.68 -21.92
N GLY A 39 13.91 -30.90 -20.61
CA GLY A 39 14.96 -30.57 -19.63
C GLY A 39 15.21 -29.09 -19.36
N ASP A 40 14.51 -28.54 -18.36
CA ASP A 40 15.18 -28.04 -17.15
C ASP A 40 14.13 -27.74 -16.07
N LYS A 41 14.21 -28.49 -14.96
CA LYS A 41 13.42 -28.25 -13.74
C LYS A 41 14.03 -27.06 -13.00
N TRP A 42 13.51 -25.86 -13.21
CA TRP A 42 13.88 -24.70 -12.40
C TRP A 42 13.13 -24.74 -11.07
N LYS A 43 13.84 -25.07 -9.97
CA LYS A 43 13.34 -24.91 -8.61
C LYS A 43 13.50 -23.44 -8.21
N ILE A 44 12.39 -22.73 -8.03
CA ILE A 44 12.35 -21.35 -7.50
C ILE A 44 12.26 -21.41 -5.98
N ASN A 45 13.17 -22.14 -5.34
CA ASN A 45 13.42 -21.99 -3.91
C ASN A 45 14.92 -21.73 -3.78
N ASP A 46 15.25 -20.73 -2.96
CA ASP A 46 16.59 -20.24 -2.63
C ASP A 46 17.12 -19.14 -3.57
N ILE A 47 16.48 -17.97 -3.52
CA ILE A 47 17.18 -16.71 -3.74
C ILE A 47 17.35 -16.05 -2.37
N ASP A 48 18.59 -16.05 -1.92
CA ASP A 48 19.01 -15.50 -0.64
C ASP A 48 18.75 -13.97 -0.60
N PRO A 49 17.97 -13.44 0.36
CA PRO A 49 17.78 -11.99 0.52
C PRO A 49 19.11 -11.27 0.74
N THR A 50 20.14 -11.94 1.28
CA THR A 50 21.49 -11.38 1.37
C THR A 50 22.17 -11.31 0.01
N ALA A 51 21.92 -12.23 -0.94
CA ALA A 51 22.44 -12.15 -2.30
C ALA A 51 21.79 -11.00 -3.11
N VAL A 52 20.52 -10.68 -2.83
CA VAL A 52 19.85 -9.50 -3.41
C VAL A 52 20.43 -8.22 -2.81
N GLN A 53 20.65 -8.20 -1.49
CA GLN A 53 21.31 -7.09 -0.80
C GLN A 53 22.78 -6.93 -1.20
N GLU A 54 23.50 -8.02 -1.52
CA GLU A 54 24.87 -8.03 -2.02
C GLU A 54 24.97 -7.58 -3.47
N ARG A 55 23.98 -7.91 -4.32
CA ARG A 55 23.90 -7.36 -5.67
C ARG A 55 23.54 -5.88 -5.66
N LEU A 56 22.63 -5.47 -4.77
CA LEU A 56 22.34 -4.07 -4.51
C LEU A 56 23.56 -3.37 -3.93
N SER A 57 24.31 -3.97 -3.01
CA SER A 57 25.49 -3.36 -2.40
C SER A 57 26.72 -3.37 -3.32
N SER A 58 26.83 -4.34 -4.24
CA SER A 58 27.82 -4.37 -5.33
C SER A 58 27.49 -3.33 -6.40
N TRP A 59 26.20 -3.12 -6.66
CA TRP A 59 25.73 -2.00 -7.46
C TRP A 59 25.98 -0.66 -6.77
N VAL A 60 25.74 -0.59 -5.46
CA VAL A 60 26.10 0.55 -4.62
C VAL A 60 27.60 0.75 -4.66
N SER A 61 28.47 -0.25 -4.50
CA SER A 61 29.93 -0.03 -4.52
C SER A 61 30.45 0.45 -5.89
N LYS A 62 29.83 0.03 -6.99
CA LYS A 62 30.07 0.61 -8.33
C LYS A 62 29.58 2.05 -8.48
N THR A 63 28.61 2.48 -7.66
CA THR A 63 28.04 3.84 -7.63
C THR A 63 28.50 4.68 -6.42
N GLN A 64 29.18 4.10 -5.42
CA GLN A 64 29.49 4.72 -4.12
C GLN A 64 30.71 5.63 -4.21
N ASN A 65 31.62 5.35 -5.15
CA ASN A 65 32.67 6.29 -5.55
C ASN A 65 32.11 7.61 -6.12
N PHE A 66 30.82 7.64 -6.51
CA PHE A 66 30.16 8.81 -7.09
C PHE A 66 29.22 9.56 -6.11
N LEU A 67 28.85 8.95 -4.98
CA LEU A 67 27.87 9.52 -4.04
C LEU A 67 28.49 10.22 -2.81
N ASN A 68 29.80 10.12 -2.58
CA ASN A 68 30.48 10.77 -1.45
C ASN A 68 30.82 12.27 -1.67
N GLY A 69 30.30 12.89 -2.72
CA GLY A 69 30.49 14.31 -3.01
C GLY A 69 29.63 15.28 -2.18
N VAL A 70 29.21 14.94 -0.96
CA VAL A 70 28.58 15.89 -0.02
C VAL A 70 28.92 15.49 1.42
N THR A 71 30.11 15.84 1.88
CA THR A 71 30.36 16.04 3.32
C THR A 71 31.23 17.28 3.53
N GLY A 72 30.59 18.37 3.99
CA GLY A 72 31.20 19.53 4.65
C GLY A 72 31.71 20.65 3.73
N ASP A 73 31.02 21.79 3.67
CA ASP A 73 31.30 22.93 4.55
C ASP A 73 30.22 24.03 4.38
N SER A 74 30.04 24.86 5.40
CA SER A 74 29.02 25.91 5.46
C SER A 74 29.39 27.16 4.66
N GLY A 75 28.51 27.64 3.76
CA GLY A 75 28.56 29.02 3.26
C GLY A 75 27.89 29.28 1.89
N LYS A 76 26.70 29.90 1.92
CA LYS A 76 25.94 30.59 0.83
C LYS A 76 25.62 29.80 -0.46
N PRO A 77 24.51 30.14 -1.16
CA PRO A 77 23.99 29.32 -2.25
C PRO A 77 24.69 29.69 -3.55
N ASP A 78 25.70 28.91 -3.93
CA ASP A 78 26.11 28.81 -5.32
C ASP A 78 25.52 27.54 -5.94
N ASN A 79 25.09 27.67 -7.20
CA ASN A 79 24.34 26.71 -7.99
C ASN A 79 24.83 25.27 -7.79
N GLY A 80 24.08 24.51 -6.99
CA GLY A 80 24.47 23.21 -6.47
C GLY A 80 24.53 22.11 -7.53
N ALA A 81 25.75 21.57 -7.68
CA ALA A 81 26.16 20.34 -8.33
C ALA A 81 25.03 19.34 -8.67
N THR A 82 24.62 19.36 -9.93
CA THR A 82 23.88 18.28 -10.59
C THR A 82 24.80 17.06 -10.72
N VAL A 83 24.44 15.95 -10.06
CA VAL A 83 24.97 14.62 -10.41
C VAL A 83 24.75 14.43 -11.91
N ASP A 84 25.82 14.24 -12.67
CA ASP A 84 25.79 14.32 -14.12
C ASP A 84 24.96 13.16 -14.70
N ALA A 85 23.74 13.48 -15.14
CA ALA A 85 22.78 12.51 -15.68
C ALA A 85 23.36 11.73 -16.87
N GLN A 86 24.31 12.34 -17.59
CA GLN A 86 25.02 11.74 -18.72
C GLN A 86 25.89 10.54 -18.30
N GLN A 87 26.52 10.59 -17.14
CA GLN A 87 27.40 9.50 -16.68
C GLN A 87 26.59 8.26 -16.22
N LEU A 88 25.40 8.49 -15.67
CA LEU A 88 24.47 7.42 -15.28
C LEU A 88 23.84 6.75 -16.52
N GLU A 89 23.57 7.54 -17.56
CA GLU A 89 23.05 7.10 -18.86
C GLU A 89 24.03 6.15 -19.56
N GLU A 90 25.32 6.52 -19.64
CA GLU A 90 26.35 5.69 -20.28
C GLU A 90 26.52 4.31 -19.61
N ILE A 91 26.47 4.26 -18.27
CA ILE A 91 26.60 3.02 -17.51
C ILE A 91 25.41 2.08 -17.75
N PHE A 92 24.19 2.62 -17.79
CA PHE A 92 23.00 1.79 -18.02
C PHE A 92 22.89 1.28 -19.45
N MET A 93 23.34 2.07 -20.43
CA MET A 93 23.31 1.71 -21.84
C MET A 93 24.41 0.71 -22.23
N ALA A 94 25.55 0.70 -21.52
CA ALA A 94 26.67 -0.21 -21.80
C ALA A 94 26.33 -1.71 -21.64
N GLU A 95 25.29 -2.05 -20.86
CA GLU A 95 24.88 -3.44 -20.59
C GLU A 95 23.47 -3.76 -21.14
N GLN A 96 22.96 -2.99 -22.11
CA GLN A 96 21.64 -3.22 -22.69
C GLN A 96 21.57 -4.58 -23.40
N THR A 97 20.59 -5.39 -23.04
CA THR A 97 20.29 -6.70 -23.67
C THR A 97 18.97 -6.70 -24.43
N ILE A 98 18.01 -5.87 -24.02
CA ILE A 98 16.68 -5.78 -24.59
C ILE A 98 16.71 -5.27 -26.03
N HIS A 99 15.86 -5.82 -26.88
CA HIS A 99 15.59 -5.24 -28.18
C HIS A 99 14.75 -3.97 -28.01
N SER A 100 15.38 -2.82 -28.30
CA SER A 100 14.75 -1.50 -28.22
C SER A 100 13.71 -1.28 -29.31
N THR A 101 13.79 -1.98 -30.44
CA THR A 101 12.79 -1.89 -31.52
C THR A 101 11.61 -2.80 -31.22
N THR A 102 10.42 -2.20 -31.12
CA THR A 102 9.14 -2.90 -30.96
C THR A 102 8.22 -2.57 -32.15
N PRO A 103 7.13 -3.35 -32.38
CA PRO A 103 6.18 -3.06 -33.46
C PRO A 103 5.56 -1.65 -33.40
N ASN A 104 5.43 -1.09 -32.20
CA ASN A 104 4.82 0.23 -31.96
C ASN A 104 5.83 1.39 -31.92
N GLY A 105 7.13 1.11 -32.01
CA GLY A 105 8.18 2.13 -31.98
C GLY A 105 9.46 1.70 -31.26
N ILE A 106 10.43 2.61 -31.22
CA ILE A 106 11.69 2.43 -30.50
C ILE A 106 11.47 2.85 -29.03
N LEU A 107 11.83 1.98 -28.09
CA LEU A 107 11.73 2.24 -26.66
C LEU A 107 12.50 3.50 -26.26
N SER A 108 11.91 4.29 -25.36
CA SER A 108 12.60 5.42 -24.73
C SER A 108 13.70 4.92 -23.80
N VAL A 109 14.71 5.77 -23.54
CA VAL A 109 15.80 5.45 -22.60
C VAL A 109 15.25 5.10 -21.20
N PRO A 110 14.29 5.86 -20.62
CA PRO A 110 13.64 5.46 -19.37
C PRO A 110 13.03 4.05 -19.39
N ALA A 111 12.38 3.66 -20.51
CA ALA A 111 11.78 2.34 -20.65
C ALA A 111 12.84 1.22 -20.70
N ILE A 112 13.92 1.42 -21.47
CA ILE A 112 15.04 0.49 -21.52
C ILE A 112 15.65 0.31 -20.13
N VAL A 113 15.95 1.41 -19.44
CA VAL A 113 16.52 1.38 -18.08
C VAL A 113 15.57 0.65 -17.13
N SER A 114 14.29 1.02 -17.10
CA SER A 114 13.29 0.40 -16.21
C SER A 114 13.22 -1.12 -16.42
N ILE A 115 13.05 -1.55 -17.66
CA ILE A 115 12.91 -2.98 -18.00
C ILE A 115 14.19 -3.74 -17.64
N GLU A 116 15.36 -3.21 -18.00
CA GLU A 116 16.63 -3.87 -17.72
C GLU A 116 16.91 -3.99 -16.22
N GLN A 117 16.75 -2.90 -15.47
CA GLN A 117 17.03 -2.92 -14.03
C GLN A 117 16.07 -3.86 -13.29
N PHE A 118 14.76 -3.76 -13.54
CA PHE A 118 13.82 -4.68 -12.90
C PHE A 118 14.01 -6.12 -13.36
N SER A 119 14.40 -6.37 -14.61
CA SER A 119 14.76 -7.71 -15.06
C SER A 119 15.93 -8.28 -14.27
N ARG A 120 17.01 -7.51 -14.09
CA ARG A 120 18.19 -7.94 -13.32
C ARG A 120 17.86 -8.19 -11.85
N MET A 121 17.05 -7.32 -11.25
CA MET A 121 16.55 -7.51 -9.88
C MET A 121 15.66 -8.76 -9.75
N ASN A 122 14.96 -9.14 -10.83
CA ASN A 122 14.22 -10.40 -10.93
C ASN A 122 15.10 -11.62 -11.23
N GLY A 123 16.42 -11.45 -11.46
CA GLY A 123 17.36 -12.53 -11.81
C GLY A 123 17.42 -12.85 -13.31
N LEU A 124 16.90 -11.97 -14.17
CA LEU A 124 16.82 -12.14 -15.62
C LEU A 124 17.57 -11.01 -16.36
N THR A 125 17.83 -11.19 -17.65
CA THR A 125 18.22 -10.08 -18.54
C THR A 125 16.98 -9.44 -19.14
N GLY A 126 17.04 -8.17 -19.57
CA GLY A 126 15.93 -7.52 -20.27
C GLY A 126 15.43 -8.32 -21.48
N TYR A 127 16.34 -8.89 -22.28
CA TYR A 127 15.97 -9.79 -23.38
C TYR A 127 15.16 -11.01 -22.93
N LYS A 128 15.59 -11.69 -21.85
CA LYS A 128 14.88 -12.87 -21.34
C LYS A 128 13.50 -12.49 -20.81
N SER A 129 13.38 -11.37 -20.09
CA SER A 129 12.09 -10.86 -19.61
C SER A 129 11.15 -10.53 -20.77
N GLN A 130 11.64 -9.84 -21.80
CA GLN A 130 10.88 -9.53 -23.01
C GLN A 130 10.40 -10.80 -23.72
N LYS A 131 11.26 -11.82 -23.85
CA LYS A 131 10.90 -13.10 -24.47
C LYS A 131 9.83 -13.85 -23.68
N ILE A 132 9.95 -13.91 -22.35
CA ILE A 132 8.95 -14.57 -21.48
C ILE A 132 7.62 -13.83 -21.56
N PHE A 133 7.64 -12.49 -21.48
CA PHE A 133 6.43 -11.67 -21.61
C PHE A 133 5.69 -11.94 -22.92
N LYS A 134 6.42 -11.96 -24.05
CA LYS A 134 5.88 -12.30 -25.38
C LYS A 134 5.21 -13.67 -25.44
N ALA A 135 5.68 -14.63 -24.64
CA ALA A 135 5.13 -15.99 -24.61
C ALA A 135 3.90 -16.12 -23.69
N LEU A 136 3.72 -15.23 -22.72
CA LEU A 136 2.64 -15.28 -21.73
C LEU A 136 1.41 -14.44 -22.12
N VAL A 137 1.60 -13.46 -23.00
CA VAL A 137 0.61 -12.41 -23.26
C VAL A 137 0.15 -12.45 -24.71
N ASN A 138 -1.13 -12.21 -24.96
CA ASN A 138 -1.67 -12.12 -26.31
C ASN A 138 -0.98 -11.03 -27.15
N GLU A 139 -0.98 -11.16 -28.48
CA GLU A 139 -0.24 -10.24 -29.35
C GLU A 139 -0.68 -8.77 -29.18
N SER A 140 -1.98 -8.53 -28.95
CA SER A 140 -2.51 -7.17 -28.76
C SER A 140 -1.95 -6.45 -27.51
N ALA A 141 -1.81 -7.13 -26.37
CA ALA A 141 -1.23 -6.58 -25.15
C ALA A 141 0.30 -6.57 -25.20
N ASN A 142 0.91 -7.50 -25.94
CA ASN A 142 2.35 -7.61 -26.06
C ASN A 142 2.97 -6.43 -26.82
N ASN A 143 2.25 -5.84 -27.77
CA ASN A 143 2.76 -4.74 -28.58
C ASN A 143 2.89 -3.42 -27.79
N ASP A 144 2.14 -3.24 -26.70
CA ASP A 144 2.25 -2.05 -25.84
C ASP A 144 3.40 -2.20 -24.82
N ALA A 145 4.41 -1.35 -24.96
CA ALA A 145 5.57 -1.32 -24.09
C ALA A 145 5.23 -0.98 -22.63
N ARG A 146 4.11 -0.31 -22.34
CA ARG A 146 3.64 -0.09 -20.96
C ARG A 146 3.43 -1.40 -20.24
N ASN A 147 2.84 -2.38 -20.91
CA ASN A 147 2.59 -3.70 -20.34
C ASN A 147 3.89 -4.45 -20.02
N LEU A 148 4.93 -4.27 -20.83
CA LEU A 148 6.25 -4.86 -20.56
C LEU A 148 6.93 -4.16 -19.37
N VAL A 149 6.84 -2.83 -19.26
CA VAL A 149 7.34 -2.08 -18.09
C VAL A 149 6.64 -2.57 -16.82
N GLU A 150 5.31 -2.65 -16.84
CA GLU A 150 4.49 -3.17 -15.73
C GLU A 150 4.87 -4.60 -15.36
N TYR A 151 4.97 -5.51 -16.34
CA TYR A 151 5.35 -6.89 -16.10
C TYR A 151 6.69 -6.98 -15.36
N CYS A 152 7.69 -6.21 -15.78
CA CYS A 152 9.01 -6.24 -15.15
C CYS A 152 8.98 -5.67 -13.73
N CYS A 153 8.37 -4.50 -13.54
CA CYS A 153 8.37 -3.84 -12.23
C CYS A 153 7.44 -4.53 -11.23
N PHE A 154 6.21 -4.89 -11.60
CA PHE A 154 5.26 -5.52 -10.69
C PHE A 154 5.71 -6.91 -10.27
N ARG A 155 6.36 -7.69 -11.15
CA ARG A 155 6.94 -8.99 -10.78
C ARG A 155 8.02 -8.88 -9.71
N PHE A 156 8.75 -7.77 -9.66
CA PHE A 156 9.71 -7.52 -8.60
C PHE A 156 9.00 -7.04 -7.32
N LEU A 157 8.14 -6.02 -7.44
CA LEU A 157 7.47 -5.38 -6.32
C LEU A 157 6.52 -6.33 -5.56
N SER A 158 5.90 -7.30 -6.24
CA SER A 158 4.96 -8.25 -5.64
C SER A 158 5.61 -9.33 -4.77
N ARG A 159 6.95 -9.43 -4.76
CA ARG A 159 7.67 -10.47 -3.99
C ARG A 159 7.73 -10.15 -2.50
N ASP A 160 7.59 -8.88 -2.13
CA ASP A 160 7.72 -8.40 -0.77
C ASP A 160 6.34 -8.05 -0.19
N ASN A 161 6.06 -8.59 1.00
CA ASN A 161 4.82 -8.35 1.74
C ASN A 161 5.06 -7.50 3.00
N SER A 162 6.18 -6.78 3.07
CA SER A 162 6.50 -5.90 4.20
C SER A 162 5.55 -4.72 4.23
N ALA A 163 5.34 -4.12 5.40
CA ALA A 163 4.53 -2.90 5.56
C ALA A 163 5.02 -1.71 4.73
N ILE A 164 6.34 -1.65 4.50
CA ILE A 164 7.00 -0.70 3.61
C ILE A 164 8.06 -1.45 2.83
N HIS A 165 8.12 -1.24 1.51
CA HIS A 165 9.06 -1.97 0.66
C HIS A 165 10.51 -1.67 1.07
N PRO A 166 11.34 -2.67 1.41
CA PRO A 166 12.65 -2.47 2.04
C PRO A 166 13.64 -1.69 1.15
N CYS A 167 13.60 -1.88 -0.17
CA CYS A 167 14.46 -1.17 -1.10
C CYS A 167 14.21 0.35 -1.17
N LEU A 168 13.11 0.87 -0.60
CA LEU A 168 12.86 2.31 -0.58
C LEU A 168 13.93 3.08 0.19
N LYS A 169 14.68 2.44 1.09
CA LYS A 169 15.82 3.05 1.78
C LYS A 169 16.96 3.41 0.84
N GLU A 170 17.04 2.78 -0.33
CA GLU A 170 18.09 2.99 -1.30
C GLU A 170 17.71 4.14 -2.25
N PRO A 171 18.44 5.29 -2.24
CA PRO A 171 18.11 6.44 -3.08
C PRO A 171 18.04 6.11 -4.57
N ALA A 172 18.85 5.17 -5.02
CA ALA A 172 18.89 4.77 -6.40
C ALA A 172 17.68 3.90 -6.80
N PHE A 173 17.09 3.14 -5.87
CA PHE A 173 15.79 2.49 -6.10
C PHE A 173 14.66 3.53 -6.18
N GLN A 174 14.68 4.57 -5.34
CA GLN A 174 13.71 5.67 -5.42
C GLN A 174 13.75 6.33 -6.80
N ARG A 175 14.96 6.59 -7.34
CA ARG A 175 15.14 7.13 -8.70
C ARG A 175 14.64 6.15 -9.78
N LEU A 176 14.89 4.86 -9.63
CA LEU A 176 14.41 3.84 -10.57
C LEU A 176 12.87 3.82 -10.64
N ILE A 177 12.18 3.95 -9.51
CA ILE A 177 10.71 4.05 -9.48
C ILE A 177 10.23 5.30 -10.23
N PHE A 178 10.89 6.44 -10.02
CA PHE A 178 10.58 7.67 -10.76
C PHE A 178 10.76 7.50 -12.27
N ILE A 179 11.90 6.96 -12.69
CA ILE A 179 12.20 6.64 -14.10
C ILE A 179 11.14 5.69 -14.67
N THR A 180 10.67 4.73 -13.87
CA THR A 180 9.66 3.74 -14.29
C THR A 180 8.29 4.36 -14.47
N MET A 181 7.88 5.29 -13.61
CA MET A 181 6.66 6.06 -13.82
C MET A 181 6.74 6.86 -15.12
N HIS A 182 7.86 7.56 -15.34
CA HIS A 182 8.07 8.31 -16.59
C HIS A 182 8.13 7.39 -17.84
N ALA A 183 8.76 6.22 -17.71
CA ALA A 183 8.81 5.20 -18.75
C ALA A 183 7.43 4.65 -19.10
N TRP A 184 6.56 4.48 -18.12
CA TRP A 184 5.19 4.05 -18.35
C TRP A 184 4.38 5.13 -19.08
N GLU A 185 4.59 6.40 -18.74
CA GLU A 185 3.93 7.53 -19.39
C GLU A 185 4.36 7.69 -20.85
N ASN A 186 5.68 7.70 -21.08
CA ASN A 186 6.34 7.90 -22.36
C ASN A 186 7.26 6.71 -22.71
N PRO A 187 6.68 5.55 -23.09
CA PRO A 187 7.46 4.33 -23.30
C PRO A 187 8.27 4.31 -24.60
N TYR A 188 7.95 5.18 -25.56
CA TYR A 188 8.61 5.26 -26.87
C TYR A 188 9.32 6.61 -27.04
N ARG A 189 10.40 6.61 -27.82
CA ARG A 189 11.17 7.82 -28.18
C ARG A 189 10.36 8.70 -29.12
N LYS A 190 10.41 10.03 -28.93
CA LYS A 190 9.80 10.99 -29.88
C LYS A 190 10.79 11.30 -31.00
N GLU A 191 10.27 11.58 -32.20
CA GLU A 191 11.09 11.82 -33.41
C GLU A 191 12.10 12.98 -33.26
N ASN A 192 11.82 13.95 -32.39
CA ASN A 192 12.66 15.12 -32.13
C ASN A 192 13.58 14.98 -30.89
N ASP A 193 13.58 13.83 -30.21
CA ASP A 193 14.44 13.62 -29.06
C ASP A 193 15.88 13.44 -29.55
N SER A 194 16.78 14.37 -29.19
CA SER A 194 18.21 14.19 -29.42
C SER A 194 18.68 12.87 -28.77
N GLU A 195 19.69 12.22 -29.33
CA GLU A 195 20.25 10.97 -28.77
C GLU A 195 20.80 11.10 -27.35
N LYS A 196 20.95 12.33 -26.84
CA LYS A 196 21.31 12.60 -25.45
C LYS A 196 20.04 12.70 -24.62
N ALA A 197 19.64 11.60 -23.99
CA ALA A 197 18.45 11.55 -23.15
C ALA A 197 18.79 12.08 -21.75
N SER A 198 18.61 13.38 -21.52
CA SER A 198 18.75 13.91 -20.16
C SER A 198 17.56 13.49 -19.29
N PHE A 199 17.82 12.81 -18.18
CA PHE A 199 16.83 12.57 -17.12
C PHE A 199 16.44 13.86 -16.35
N GLN A 200 17.00 15.01 -16.73
CA GLN A 200 16.74 16.29 -16.10
C GLN A 200 15.43 16.90 -16.59
N GLY A 201 14.63 17.45 -15.67
CA GLY A 201 13.37 18.11 -16.01
C GLY A 201 12.19 17.17 -16.32
N MET A 202 12.37 15.86 -16.18
CA MET A 202 11.25 14.91 -16.27
C MET A 202 10.22 15.19 -15.17
N LEU A 203 8.95 15.18 -15.57
CA LEU A 203 7.80 15.23 -14.67
C LEU A 203 6.98 13.96 -14.88
N VAL A 204 6.47 13.41 -13.79
CA VAL A 204 5.55 12.27 -13.82
C VAL A 204 4.12 12.79 -13.73
N GLY A 205 3.30 12.43 -14.72
CA GLY A 205 1.88 12.73 -14.76
C GLY A 205 1.04 11.82 -13.86
N GLU A 206 -0.23 12.18 -13.70
CA GLU A 206 -1.16 11.53 -12.78
C GLU A 206 -1.36 10.05 -13.13
N GLU A 207 -1.61 9.72 -14.40
CA GLU A 207 -1.92 8.35 -14.82
C GLU A 207 -0.78 7.38 -14.48
N ALA A 208 0.47 7.78 -14.74
CA ALA A 208 1.64 6.97 -14.45
C ALA A 208 1.85 6.79 -12.94
N PHE A 209 1.68 7.86 -12.16
CA PHE A 209 1.78 7.80 -10.71
C PHE A 209 0.71 6.88 -10.12
N VAL A 210 -0.55 7.06 -10.53
CA VAL A 210 -1.70 6.26 -10.09
C VAL A 210 -1.52 4.79 -10.44
N ARG A 211 -0.89 4.48 -11.57
CA ARG A 211 -0.67 3.10 -12.00
C ARG A 211 0.44 2.38 -11.21
N ILE A 212 1.59 3.04 -11.03
CA ILE A 212 2.80 2.39 -10.49
C ILE A 212 2.92 2.56 -8.98
N ALA A 213 2.62 3.73 -8.42
CA ALA A 213 2.88 4.03 -7.01
C ALA A 213 2.15 3.07 -6.03
N PRO A 214 0.86 2.72 -6.25
CA PRO A 214 0.15 1.79 -5.36
C PRO A 214 0.64 0.34 -5.43
N ALA A 215 1.48 -0.03 -6.41
CA ALA A 215 2.11 -1.35 -6.45
C ALA A 215 3.27 -1.47 -5.45
N ILE A 216 3.71 -0.35 -4.86
CA ILE A 216 4.83 -0.30 -3.91
C ILE A 216 4.26 -0.24 -2.50
N SER A 217 4.52 -1.28 -1.70
CA SER A 217 4.00 -1.34 -0.34
C SER A 217 4.41 -0.12 0.49
N GLY A 218 3.40 0.52 1.11
CA GLY A 218 3.54 1.69 1.98
C GLY A 218 3.53 3.06 1.28
N ILE A 219 3.72 3.12 -0.05
CA ILE A 219 3.83 4.39 -0.78
C ILE A 219 2.48 5.03 -1.11
N ALA A 220 1.51 4.24 -1.56
CA ALA A 220 0.20 4.77 -1.95
C ALA A 220 -0.88 3.70 -1.83
N ASP A 221 -2.10 4.13 -1.52
CA ASP A 221 -3.30 3.28 -1.59
C ASP A 221 -4.04 3.61 -2.88
N ARG A 222 -4.60 2.58 -3.53
CA ARG A 222 -5.37 2.75 -4.77
C ARG A 222 -6.58 3.69 -4.62
N SER A 223 -7.15 3.75 -3.42
CA SER A 223 -8.32 4.57 -3.10
C SER A 223 -8.02 6.07 -2.95
N THR A 224 -6.80 6.42 -2.53
CA THR A 224 -6.40 7.81 -2.23
C THR A 224 -5.27 8.33 -3.11
N VAL A 225 -4.74 7.52 -4.03
CA VAL A 225 -3.58 7.85 -4.86
C VAL A 225 -3.77 9.12 -5.71
N HIS A 226 -4.97 9.36 -6.24
CA HIS A 226 -5.28 10.61 -6.96
C HIS A 226 -5.16 11.85 -6.05
N ASN A 227 -5.65 11.76 -4.81
CA ASN A 227 -5.50 12.84 -3.83
C ASN A 227 -4.03 13.02 -3.42
N LEU A 228 -3.27 11.93 -3.28
CA LEU A 228 -1.84 11.97 -3.02
C LEU A 228 -1.06 12.62 -4.17
N PHE A 229 -1.40 12.29 -5.43
CA PHE A 229 -0.81 12.94 -6.60
C PHE A 229 -1.05 14.44 -6.57
N ARG A 230 -2.31 14.87 -6.38
CA ARG A 230 -2.66 16.30 -6.29
C ARG A 230 -1.90 17.01 -5.17
N ALA A 231 -1.75 16.37 -4.01
CA ALA A 231 -0.97 16.91 -2.90
C ALA A 231 0.51 17.10 -3.27
N LEU A 232 1.10 16.09 -3.93
CA LEU A 232 2.51 16.11 -4.34
C LEU A 232 2.78 17.09 -5.47
N ALA A 233 1.96 17.09 -6.53
CA ALA A 233 2.10 17.98 -7.68
C ALA A 233 1.82 19.45 -7.31
N GLY A 234 0.82 19.71 -6.45
CA GLY A 234 0.35 21.07 -6.18
C GLY A 234 -0.15 21.72 -7.47
N ASP A 235 0.32 22.94 -7.75
CA ASP A 235 -0.03 23.66 -8.98
C ASP A 235 0.86 23.29 -10.19
N GLN A 236 1.73 22.29 -10.06
CA GLN A 236 2.62 21.84 -11.14
C GLN A 236 1.91 20.85 -12.07
N GLN A 237 2.40 20.73 -13.31
CA GLN A 237 1.87 19.79 -14.31
C GLN A 237 2.15 18.32 -13.98
N GLY A 238 3.03 18.05 -13.01
CA GLY A 238 3.38 16.70 -12.59
C GLY A 238 4.35 16.71 -11.41
N ILE A 239 4.74 15.51 -10.98
CA ILE A 239 5.68 15.32 -9.87
C ILE A 239 7.10 15.32 -10.42
N SER A 240 7.95 16.20 -9.89
CA SER A 240 9.40 16.20 -10.17
C SER A 240 10.14 15.15 -9.35
N LEU A 241 11.32 14.74 -9.81
CA LEU A 241 12.17 13.79 -9.08
C LEU A 241 12.49 14.27 -7.67
N GLY A 242 12.77 15.57 -7.50
CA GLY A 242 13.03 16.17 -6.19
C GLY A 242 11.85 16.01 -5.24
N THR A 243 10.63 16.32 -5.71
CA THR A 243 9.41 16.16 -4.91
C THR A 243 9.18 14.70 -4.52
N TRP A 244 9.39 13.77 -5.46
CA TRP A 244 9.27 12.33 -5.21
C TRP A 244 10.26 11.85 -4.14
N VAL A 245 11.56 12.17 -4.29
CA VAL A 245 12.59 11.76 -3.33
C VAL A 245 12.34 12.36 -1.95
N THR A 246 11.99 13.65 -1.87
CA THR A 246 11.65 14.31 -0.60
C THR A 246 10.45 13.64 0.08
N TYR A 247 9.42 13.29 -0.67
CA TYR A 247 8.26 12.58 -0.13
C TYR A 247 8.63 11.22 0.46
N VAL A 248 9.41 10.41 -0.27
CA VAL A 248 9.84 9.08 0.19
C VAL A 248 10.75 9.19 1.42
N ASP A 249 11.68 10.14 1.43
CA ASP A 249 12.58 10.37 2.56
C ASP A 249 11.81 10.78 3.83
N GLU A 250 10.87 11.72 3.73
CA GLU A 250 10.03 12.09 4.87
C GLU A 250 9.15 10.92 5.35
N LEU A 251 8.60 10.12 4.44
CA LEU A 251 7.86 8.91 4.81
C LEU A 251 8.74 7.92 5.60
N LEU A 252 9.97 7.68 5.15
CA LEU A 252 10.93 6.82 5.86
C LEU A 252 11.30 7.37 7.24
N LYS A 253 11.46 8.69 7.38
CA LYS A 253 11.68 9.35 8.69
C LYS A 253 10.51 9.13 9.63
N VAL A 254 9.27 9.23 9.15
CA VAL A 254 8.07 8.92 9.97
C VAL A 254 8.10 7.48 10.47
N HIS A 255 8.40 6.51 9.60
CA HIS A 255 8.51 5.11 10.01
C HIS A 255 9.65 4.86 11.01
N ALA A 256 10.80 5.49 10.82
CA ALA A 256 11.92 5.41 11.75
C ALA A 256 11.58 6.02 13.12
N ALA A 257 10.90 7.17 13.14
CA ALA A 257 10.45 7.81 14.35
C ALA A 257 9.49 6.93 15.16
N ARG A 258 8.53 6.27 14.51
CA ARG A 258 7.60 5.33 15.17
C ARG A 258 8.30 4.17 15.86
N LYS A 259 9.26 3.53 15.18
CA LYS A 259 10.08 2.46 15.78
C LYS A 259 10.82 2.93 17.03
N SER A 260 11.31 4.18 17.02
CA SER A 260 11.98 4.75 18.20
C SER A 260 11.02 4.99 19.38
N TYR A 261 9.75 5.32 19.11
CA TYR A 261 8.74 5.47 20.16
C TYR A 261 8.34 4.14 20.76
N GLU A 262 8.18 3.09 19.93
CA GLU A 262 7.94 1.73 20.40
C GLU A 262 9.03 1.28 21.39
N THR A 263 10.31 1.55 21.10
CA THR A 263 11.39 1.23 22.06
C THR A 263 11.30 2.03 23.37
N ARG A 264 10.80 3.27 23.36
CA ARG A 264 10.77 4.16 24.53
C ARG A 264 9.52 4.03 25.41
N GLU A 265 8.37 3.75 24.81
CA GLU A 265 7.05 3.79 25.46
C GLU A 265 6.42 2.40 25.62
N SER A 266 7.07 1.34 25.11
CA SER A 266 6.62 -0.07 25.20
C SER A 266 6.44 -0.60 26.62
N THR A 267 6.96 0.09 27.63
CA THR A 267 6.90 -0.37 29.02
C THR A 267 5.49 -0.30 29.61
N TRP A 268 4.58 0.49 29.03
CA TRP A 268 3.21 0.67 29.56
C TRP A 268 2.10 0.60 28.50
N ILE A 269 2.42 0.73 27.21
CA ILE A 269 1.50 0.45 26.10
C ILE A 269 1.83 -0.96 25.58
N SER A 270 1.23 -1.99 26.18
CA SER A 270 1.35 -3.37 25.73
C SER A 270 0.30 -3.64 24.65
N ASP A 271 0.72 -4.30 23.56
CA ASP A 271 -0.12 -4.78 22.45
C ASP A 271 -0.76 -3.73 21.53
N GLU A 272 -0.28 -2.49 21.55
CA GLU A 272 -0.70 -1.42 20.62
C GLU A 272 0.51 -0.77 19.94
N ARG A 273 0.35 -0.32 18.69
CA ARG A 273 1.40 0.36 17.91
C ARG A 273 1.22 1.87 17.97
N ILE A 274 2.28 2.59 18.32
CA ILE A 274 2.25 4.05 18.40
C ILE A 274 2.33 4.64 16.98
N LEU A 275 1.32 5.44 16.62
CA LEU A 275 1.19 6.02 15.28
C LEU A 275 1.67 7.46 15.24
N CYS A 276 1.29 8.25 16.25
CA CYS A 276 1.62 9.66 16.33
C CYS A 276 1.68 10.13 17.78
N ILE A 277 2.58 11.07 18.07
CA ILE A 277 2.67 11.74 19.36
C ILE A 277 2.45 13.23 19.16
N GLY A 278 1.37 13.73 19.74
CA GLY A 278 1.01 15.15 19.78
C GLY A 278 1.63 15.81 20.99
N SER A 279 2.91 16.15 20.93
CA SER A 279 3.54 17.00 21.94
C SER A 279 4.80 17.67 21.43
N SER A 280 4.89 18.98 21.64
CA SER A 280 6.17 19.69 21.60
C SER A 280 6.25 20.65 22.78
N LYS A 281 7.46 20.87 23.32
CA LYS A 281 7.68 21.84 24.42
C LYS A 281 7.12 23.24 24.13
N LYS A 282 6.94 23.60 22.85
CA LYS A 282 6.44 24.90 22.38
C LYS A 282 4.96 24.89 22.01
N ARG A 283 4.35 23.73 21.74
CA ARG A 283 2.96 23.57 21.29
C ARG A 283 2.35 22.30 21.92
N PRO A 284 1.96 22.32 23.21
CA PRO A 284 1.24 21.21 23.82
C PRO A 284 -0.11 20.96 23.13
N VAL A 285 -0.71 19.82 23.45
CA VAL A 285 -2.14 19.58 23.21
C VAL A 285 -2.86 19.90 24.51
N VAL A 286 -4.00 20.59 24.44
CA VAL A 286 -4.76 21.01 25.63
C VAL A 286 -6.03 20.17 25.71
N LYS A 287 -6.20 19.39 26.78
CA LYS A 287 -7.46 18.71 27.09
C LYS A 287 -8.37 19.68 27.85
N TRP A 288 -9.60 19.86 27.39
CA TRP A 288 -10.62 20.67 28.05
C TRP A 288 -11.55 19.78 28.87
N GLU A 289 -11.72 20.10 30.14
CA GLU A 289 -12.57 19.36 31.08
C GLU A 289 -13.16 20.32 32.11
N ASN A 290 -14.49 20.38 32.25
CA ASN A 290 -15.19 21.27 33.19
C ASN A 290 -14.74 22.74 33.11
N ASN A 291 -14.57 23.29 31.90
CA ASN A 291 -14.00 24.62 31.61
C ASN A 291 -12.55 24.85 32.07
N MET A 292 -11.84 23.80 32.49
CA MET A 292 -10.41 23.84 32.79
C MET A 292 -9.61 23.31 31.61
N ALA A 293 -8.49 23.98 31.33
CA ALA A 293 -7.56 23.64 30.27
C ALA A 293 -6.33 22.92 30.85
N TRP A 294 -6.13 21.68 30.44
CA TRP A 294 -5.03 20.83 30.89
C TRP A 294 -4.03 20.65 29.74
N PRO A 295 -2.87 21.34 29.75
CA PRO A 295 -1.84 21.13 28.74
C PRO A 295 -1.13 19.80 28.96
N GLY A 296 -0.84 19.09 27.88
CA GLY A 296 -0.25 17.76 27.94
C GLY A 296 0.26 17.21 26.60
N LYS A 297 0.52 15.90 26.63
CA LYS A 297 0.91 15.07 25.49
C LYS A 297 -0.25 14.15 25.13
N VAL A 298 -0.57 14.07 23.84
CA VAL A 298 -1.46 13.06 23.28
C VAL A 298 -0.64 11.99 22.57
N ILE A 299 -0.99 10.73 22.74
CA ILE A 299 -0.42 9.59 22.00
C ILE A 299 -1.57 8.88 21.30
N LEU A 300 -1.47 8.74 19.98
CA LEU A 300 -2.39 7.93 19.18
C LEU A 300 -1.75 6.58 18.88
N THR A 301 -2.49 5.52 19.16
CA THR A 301 -2.14 4.14 18.78
C THR A 301 -3.09 3.62 17.71
N ASP A 302 -2.87 2.38 17.25
CA ASP A 302 -3.80 1.68 16.37
C ASP A 302 -5.09 1.22 17.06
N LYS A 303 -5.29 1.49 18.36
CA LYS A 303 -6.50 1.14 19.11
C LYS A 303 -7.07 2.24 20.01
N ALA A 304 -6.27 3.22 20.44
CA ALA A 304 -6.67 4.16 21.48
C ALA A 304 -5.98 5.52 21.39
N LEU A 305 -6.51 6.47 22.15
CA LEU A 305 -5.85 7.72 22.50
C LEU A 305 -5.40 7.68 23.96
N TYR A 306 -4.20 8.16 24.22
CA TYR A 306 -3.71 8.41 25.56
C TYR A 306 -3.45 9.90 25.76
N PHE A 307 -3.83 10.41 26.92
CA PHE A 307 -3.53 11.78 27.33
C PHE A 307 -2.72 11.79 28.62
N GLU A 308 -1.62 12.55 28.61
CA GLU A 308 -0.75 12.76 29.76
C GLU A 308 -0.67 14.27 30.03
N ALA A 309 -1.27 14.73 31.13
CA ALA A 309 -1.14 16.11 31.57
C ALA A 309 0.30 16.42 32.01
N PHE A 310 0.75 17.65 31.80
CA PHE A 310 2.02 18.12 32.36
C PHE A 310 1.85 18.39 33.86
N ASP A 311 2.21 17.42 34.70
CA ASP A 311 2.16 17.59 36.14
C ASP A 311 3.46 18.21 36.70
N LEU A 312 3.32 19.12 37.66
CA LEU A 312 4.42 19.69 38.44
C LEU A 312 4.88 18.74 39.57
N ARG A 313 4.09 17.71 39.92
CA ARG A 313 4.34 16.78 41.04
C ARG A 313 4.88 15.40 40.65
N GLY A 314 5.15 15.15 39.36
CA GLY A 314 5.98 14.02 38.91
C GLY A 314 5.28 12.66 38.81
N LYS A 315 3.97 12.55 39.03
CA LYS A 315 3.23 11.30 38.80
C LYS A 315 2.50 11.37 37.45
N LYS A 316 2.76 10.40 36.58
CA LYS A 316 2.30 10.36 35.19
C LYS A 316 1.04 9.49 35.09
N ASP A 317 -0.09 10.01 35.57
CA ASP A 317 -1.37 9.34 35.40
C ASP A 317 -1.85 9.57 33.96
N SER A 318 -1.63 8.57 33.09
CA SER A 318 -2.11 8.61 31.70
C SER A 318 -3.56 8.13 31.65
N VAL A 319 -4.42 8.88 30.96
CA VAL A 319 -5.81 8.47 30.73
C VAL A 319 -5.90 7.86 29.33
N ARG A 320 -6.58 6.71 29.21
CA ARG A 320 -6.82 6.00 27.94
C ARG A 320 -8.27 6.17 27.49
N LEU A 321 -8.46 6.50 26.22
CA LEU A 321 -9.73 6.46 25.51
C LEU A 321 -9.66 5.40 24.41
N ASP A 322 -10.46 4.36 24.52
CA ASP A 322 -10.54 3.31 23.50
C ASP A 322 -11.15 3.86 22.20
N LEU A 323 -10.59 3.51 21.04
CA LEU A 323 -11.07 3.89 19.71
C LEU A 323 -11.69 2.72 18.92
N THR A 324 -11.80 1.53 19.53
CA THR A 324 -12.21 0.32 18.82
C THR A 324 -13.72 0.10 18.79
N THR A 325 -14.48 0.85 19.59
CA THR A 325 -15.92 0.67 19.71
C THR A 325 -16.68 1.42 18.60
N ASN A 326 -17.82 0.84 18.17
CA ASN A 326 -18.61 1.36 17.05
C ASN A 326 -19.36 2.66 17.37
N GLU A 327 -19.54 2.99 18.66
CA GLU A 327 -20.28 4.16 19.14
C GLU A 327 -19.46 5.46 19.13
N ILE A 328 -18.18 5.38 18.75
CA ILE A 328 -17.29 6.53 18.80
C ILE A 328 -17.56 7.46 17.63
N GLN A 329 -17.73 8.73 17.99
CA GLN A 329 -17.88 9.84 17.07
C GLN A 329 -16.81 10.88 17.33
N VAL A 330 -16.31 11.47 16.25
CA VAL A 330 -15.26 12.48 16.27
C VAL A 330 -15.69 13.65 15.42
N GLU A 331 -15.66 14.83 16.01
CA GLU A 331 -16.08 16.06 15.35
C GLU A 331 -15.05 17.16 15.53
N LYS A 332 -14.92 18.01 14.52
CA LYS A 332 -14.16 19.27 14.64
C LYS A 332 -15.01 20.22 15.48
N THR A 333 -14.45 20.70 16.58
CA THR A 333 -15.16 21.59 17.50
C THR A 333 -14.40 22.88 17.76
N LYS A 334 -15.11 23.84 18.32
CA LYS A 334 -14.59 25.14 18.69
C LYS A 334 -14.42 25.22 20.20
N VAL A 335 -13.33 25.83 20.63
CA VAL A 335 -13.01 26.01 22.05
C VAL A 335 -12.65 27.47 22.35
N GLY A 336 -12.63 27.83 23.62
CA GLY A 336 -12.08 29.10 24.06
C GLY A 336 -12.31 29.35 25.55
N PRO A 337 -11.58 30.34 26.11
CA PRO A 337 -11.59 30.59 27.54
C PRO A 337 -12.97 31.05 28.01
N PHE A 338 -13.35 30.65 29.22
CA PHE A 338 -14.61 31.03 29.88
C PHE A 338 -15.88 30.66 29.10
N GLY A 339 -15.85 29.59 28.29
CA GLY A 339 -17.01 29.15 27.52
C GLY A 339 -17.28 29.97 26.25
N PHE A 340 -16.42 30.92 25.90
CA PHE A 340 -16.51 31.63 24.62
C PHE A 340 -15.92 30.79 23.49
N VAL A 341 -16.79 30.23 22.66
CA VAL A 341 -16.49 29.36 21.51
C VAL A 341 -15.89 30.16 20.36
N ARG A 342 -14.57 30.43 20.37
CA ARG A 342 -13.91 31.32 19.39
C ARG A 342 -12.85 30.66 18.51
N PHE A 343 -12.19 29.62 18.99
CA PHE A 343 -11.07 28.99 18.28
C PHE A 343 -11.50 27.71 17.61
N ASP A 344 -11.42 27.72 16.29
CA ASP A 344 -11.47 26.55 15.44
C ASP A 344 -10.16 25.76 15.60
N SER A 345 -9.95 25.10 16.74
CA SER A 345 -8.67 24.45 17.07
C SER A 345 -8.80 23.10 17.77
N ALA A 346 -10.01 22.63 18.08
CA ALA A 346 -10.22 21.40 18.84
C ALA A 346 -10.94 20.27 18.09
N VAL A 347 -10.78 19.07 18.63
CA VAL A 347 -11.50 17.85 18.24
C VAL A 347 -12.25 17.33 19.46
N SER A 348 -13.55 17.07 19.31
CA SER A 348 -14.36 16.39 20.32
C SER A 348 -14.52 14.92 19.97
N ILE A 349 -14.35 14.04 20.96
CA ILE A 349 -14.49 12.59 20.81
C ILE A 349 -15.48 12.12 21.87
N SER A 350 -16.56 11.49 21.43
CA SER A 350 -17.60 10.97 22.31
C SER A 350 -17.82 9.48 22.07
N SER A 351 -18.07 8.72 23.14
CA SER A 351 -18.37 7.29 23.10
C SER A 351 -19.83 7.09 23.51
N GLY A 352 -20.75 7.46 22.61
CA GLY A 352 -22.19 7.44 22.87
C GLY A 352 -22.69 8.49 23.90
N PRO A 353 -24.02 8.54 24.13
CA PRO A 353 -24.66 9.64 24.86
C PRO A 353 -24.37 9.72 26.36
N ARG A 354 -23.84 8.63 26.94
CA ARG A 354 -23.64 8.49 28.40
C ARG A 354 -22.17 8.61 28.83
N SER A 355 -21.24 8.64 27.88
CA SER A 355 -19.81 8.71 28.19
C SER A 355 -19.31 10.14 28.19
N GLU A 356 -18.26 10.38 28.97
CA GLU A 356 -17.56 11.67 28.97
C GLU A 356 -16.99 11.98 27.59
N THR A 357 -17.23 13.22 27.11
CA THR A 357 -16.69 13.68 25.82
C THR A 357 -15.31 14.27 26.03
N TRP A 358 -14.31 13.73 25.34
CA TRP A 358 -12.97 14.29 25.31
C TRP A 358 -12.93 15.47 24.36
N VAL A 359 -12.43 16.61 24.80
CA VAL A 359 -12.18 17.77 23.94
C VAL A 359 -10.69 18.08 23.94
N LEU A 360 -10.04 17.87 22.80
CA LEU A 360 -8.60 18.05 22.63
C LEU A 360 -8.33 19.21 21.68
N GLU A 361 -7.70 20.27 22.19
CA GLU A 361 -7.28 21.43 21.42
C GLU A 361 -5.85 21.29 20.89
N PHE A 362 -5.73 21.41 19.58
CA PHE A 362 -4.49 21.37 18.83
C PHE A 362 -4.14 22.78 18.38
N VAL A 363 -3.55 23.55 19.29
CA VAL A 363 -3.15 24.93 19.02
C VAL A 363 -2.25 24.98 17.77
N ASP A 364 -2.71 25.72 16.77
CA ASP A 364 -2.06 25.90 15.48
C ASP A 364 -1.66 27.36 15.32
N LEU A 365 -0.43 27.68 15.72
CA LEU A 365 0.14 29.02 15.56
C LEU A 365 0.74 29.23 14.16
N GLY A 366 0.66 28.25 13.26
CA GLY A 366 1.43 28.19 12.01
C GLY A 366 0.64 27.87 10.75
N GLY A 367 -0.67 27.63 10.82
CA GLY A 367 -1.49 27.26 9.66
C GLY A 367 -1.16 25.86 9.11
N GLU A 368 -0.69 24.95 9.97
CA GLU A 368 -0.30 23.58 9.61
C GLU A 368 -1.48 22.60 9.60
N LEU A 369 -2.71 23.12 9.64
CA LEU A 369 -3.96 22.38 9.73
C LEU A 369 -3.90 21.34 10.86
N ARG A 370 -3.26 21.69 11.98
CA ARG A 370 -2.88 20.71 13.01
C ARG A 370 -4.09 19.95 13.54
N ARG A 371 -5.17 20.66 13.87
CA ARG A 371 -6.45 20.05 14.28
C ARG A 371 -6.98 19.10 13.21
N ASP A 372 -7.04 19.55 11.96
CA ASP A 372 -7.64 18.82 10.85
C ASP A 372 -6.87 17.54 10.52
N VAL A 373 -5.53 17.57 10.63
CA VAL A 373 -4.65 16.41 10.51
C VAL A 373 -4.91 15.42 11.65
N TRP A 374 -4.99 15.89 12.91
CA TRP A 374 -5.31 15.03 14.05
C TRP A 374 -6.71 14.43 13.96
N HIS A 375 -7.68 15.22 13.50
CA HIS A 375 -9.04 14.76 13.21
C HIS A 375 -9.04 13.63 12.17
N ALA A 376 -8.25 13.76 11.09
CA ALA A 376 -8.09 12.71 10.09
C ALA A 376 -7.43 11.46 10.66
N PHE A 377 -6.39 11.60 11.50
CA PHE A 377 -5.73 10.45 12.13
C PHE A 377 -6.67 9.64 13.03
N ILE A 378 -7.43 10.32 13.89
CA ILE A 378 -8.34 9.68 14.84
C ILE A 378 -9.49 9.01 14.07
N ASN A 379 -10.08 9.70 13.09
CA ASN A 379 -11.13 9.12 12.25
C ASN A 379 -10.64 7.92 11.45
N GLU A 380 -9.39 7.92 10.99
CA GLU A 380 -8.85 6.78 10.26
C GLU A 380 -8.79 5.51 11.13
N VAL A 381 -8.35 5.63 12.38
CA VAL A 381 -8.32 4.51 13.33
C VAL A 381 -9.73 4.00 13.64
N ILE A 382 -10.69 4.90 13.88
CA ILE A 382 -12.09 4.52 14.13
C ILE A 382 -12.70 3.83 12.89
N SER A 383 -12.45 4.40 11.71
CA SER A 383 -12.98 3.89 10.44
C SER A 383 -12.39 2.53 10.09
N LEU A 384 -11.12 2.30 10.41
CA LEU A 384 -10.47 0.99 10.30
C LEU A 384 -11.20 -0.06 11.15
N HIS A 385 -11.46 0.22 12.43
CA HIS A 385 -12.10 -0.76 13.32
C HIS A 385 -13.54 -1.05 12.89
N LYS A 386 -14.29 -0.02 12.47
CA LYS A 386 -15.61 -0.19 11.85
C LYS A 386 -15.53 -1.06 10.59
N PHE A 387 -14.55 -0.81 9.71
CA PHE A 387 -14.34 -1.61 8.52
C PHE A 387 -14.02 -3.08 8.84
N ILE A 388 -13.11 -3.34 9.77
CA ILE A 388 -12.78 -4.72 10.20
C ILE A 388 -14.02 -5.41 10.78
N TYR A 389 -14.80 -4.68 11.59
CA TYR A 389 -16.02 -5.21 12.18
C TYR A 389 -17.09 -5.55 11.13
N GLU A 390 -17.28 -4.73 10.10
CA GLU A 390 -18.36 -4.91 9.11
C GLU A 390 -17.99 -5.81 7.91
N PHE A 391 -16.71 -5.81 7.52
CA PHE A 391 -16.23 -6.48 6.31
C PHE A 391 -15.22 -7.59 6.58
N GLY A 392 -14.77 -7.74 7.83
CA GLY A 392 -13.91 -8.84 8.24
C GLY A 392 -14.68 -10.08 8.71
N PRO A 393 -14.02 -11.25 8.76
CA PRO A 393 -14.51 -12.42 9.48
C PRO A 393 -14.75 -12.09 10.97
N GLU A 394 -15.70 -12.79 11.59
CA GLU A 394 -15.92 -12.66 13.03
C GLU A 394 -14.71 -13.14 13.83
N GLU A 395 -14.51 -12.54 15.00
CA GLU A 395 -13.45 -12.95 15.90
C GLU A 395 -13.66 -14.41 16.32
N GLY A 396 -12.65 -15.25 16.09
CA GLY A 396 -12.74 -16.70 16.34
C GLY A 396 -13.38 -17.53 15.21
N ASP A 397 -13.76 -16.93 14.08
CA ASP A 397 -14.32 -17.68 12.95
C ASP A 397 -13.29 -18.67 12.36
N GLN A 398 -13.52 -19.98 12.54
CA GLN A 398 -12.60 -21.04 12.09
C GLN A 398 -12.40 -21.10 10.57
N SER A 399 -13.31 -20.54 9.77
CA SER A 399 -13.22 -20.53 8.31
C SER A 399 -12.09 -19.69 7.75
N ILE A 400 -11.49 -18.82 8.56
CA ILE A 400 -10.30 -18.06 8.17
C ILE A 400 -9.11 -18.98 7.84
N ASN A 401 -9.15 -20.25 8.27
CA ASN A 401 -8.22 -21.31 7.85
C ASN A 401 -8.53 -21.92 6.47
N GLN A 402 -9.71 -21.68 5.91
CA GLN A 402 -10.14 -22.24 4.61
C GLN A 402 -9.57 -21.44 3.44
N VAL A 403 -9.24 -20.17 3.65
CA VAL A 403 -8.73 -19.25 2.63
C VAL A 403 -7.28 -18.90 2.94
N TYR A 404 -6.39 -19.16 2.00
CA TYR A 404 -4.96 -18.91 2.17
C TYR A 404 -4.69 -17.43 2.43
N GLY A 405 -3.94 -17.14 3.49
CA GLY A 405 -3.55 -15.76 3.83
C GLY A 405 -4.61 -14.94 4.56
N ALA A 406 -5.86 -15.41 4.67
CA ALA A 406 -6.95 -14.68 5.32
C ALA A 406 -6.66 -14.35 6.79
N GLN A 407 -5.89 -15.21 7.48
CA GLN A 407 -5.40 -14.99 8.85
C GLN A 407 -4.66 -13.65 9.03
N LYS A 408 -3.98 -13.18 7.98
CA LYS A 408 -3.25 -11.91 7.98
C LYS A 408 -4.12 -10.72 7.57
N GLY A 409 -5.39 -10.92 7.23
CA GLY A 409 -6.26 -9.87 6.71
C GLY A 409 -6.46 -8.70 7.66
N LYS A 410 -6.66 -8.98 8.96
CA LYS A 410 -6.75 -7.93 10.00
C LYS A 410 -5.45 -7.12 10.08
N GLU A 411 -4.30 -7.79 10.10
CA GLU A 411 -2.98 -7.15 10.13
C GLU A 411 -2.72 -6.30 8.87
N ARG A 412 -3.11 -6.78 7.68
CA ARG A 412 -2.99 -6.06 6.40
C ARG A 412 -3.85 -4.79 6.41
N ALA A 413 -5.10 -4.88 6.85
CA ALA A 413 -6.01 -3.73 6.96
C ALA A 413 -5.45 -2.69 7.93
N THR A 414 -5.00 -3.11 9.13
CA THR A 414 -4.40 -2.20 10.10
C THR A 414 -3.12 -1.57 9.55
N THR A 415 -2.26 -2.33 8.89
CA THR A 415 -1.03 -1.81 8.27
C THR A 415 -1.33 -0.76 7.20
N SER A 416 -2.38 -0.95 6.38
CA SER A 416 -2.82 0.03 5.39
C SER A 416 -3.26 1.36 6.04
N ALA A 417 -4.04 1.31 7.13
CA ALA A 417 -4.40 2.52 7.90
C ALA A 417 -3.18 3.22 8.50
N ILE A 418 -2.25 2.46 9.09
CA ILE A 418 -1.00 2.97 9.66
C ILE A 418 -0.15 3.68 8.60
N ASN A 419 -0.10 3.12 7.40
CA ASN A 419 0.61 3.71 6.25
C ASN A 419 -0.14 4.94 5.70
N SER A 420 -1.47 4.95 5.69
CA SER A 420 -2.29 6.15 5.40
C SER A 420 -1.93 7.32 6.32
N ILE A 421 -1.88 7.07 7.62
CA ILE A 421 -1.46 8.09 8.62
C ILE A 421 -0.01 8.51 8.38
N ALA A 422 0.90 7.58 8.06
CA ALA A 422 2.32 7.89 7.82
C ALA A 422 2.51 8.84 6.63
N ARG A 423 1.78 8.60 5.54
CA ARG A 423 1.82 9.43 4.32
C ARG A 423 1.27 10.81 4.59
N LEU A 424 0.18 10.92 5.34
CA LEU A 424 -0.35 12.22 5.74
C LEU A 424 0.64 12.99 6.63
N GLN A 425 1.36 12.33 7.55
CA GLN A 425 2.45 12.95 8.32
C GLN A 425 3.61 13.41 7.42
N ALA A 426 4.03 12.61 6.45
CA ALA A 426 5.07 13.00 5.51
C ALA A 426 4.68 14.22 4.68
N LEU A 427 3.41 14.30 4.24
CA LEU A 427 2.86 15.48 3.55
C LEU A 427 2.80 16.71 4.45
N GLN A 428 2.51 16.54 5.74
CA GLN A 428 2.57 17.62 6.72
C GLN A 428 3.98 18.18 6.85
N PHE A 429 5.01 17.33 6.95
CA PHE A 429 6.41 17.77 7.05
C PHE A 429 6.93 18.42 5.77
N THR A 430 6.46 17.98 4.61
CA THR A 430 6.78 18.60 3.31
C THR A 430 5.93 19.82 2.96
N LYS A 431 4.98 20.22 3.83
CA LYS A 431 4.03 21.33 3.61
C LYS A 431 3.23 21.18 2.32
N LYS A 432 2.84 19.94 2.00
CA LYS A 432 2.06 19.57 0.81
C LYS A 432 0.69 18.98 1.20
N LEU A 433 0.06 19.54 2.23
CA LEU A 433 -1.28 19.11 2.66
C LEU A 433 -2.35 19.62 1.69
N LEU A 434 -3.42 18.85 1.55
CA LEU A 434 -4.66 19.31 0.95
C LEU A 434 -5.50 20.09 1.97
N ASP A 435 -6.45 20.89 1.49
CA ASP A 435 -7.42 21.61 2.34
C ASP A 435 -8.19 20.69 3.29
N ASP A 436 -8.44 19.45 2.85
CA ASP A 436 -9.08 18.41 3.65
C ASP A 436 -8.16 17.19 3.79
N PRO A 437 -7.45 17.06 4.93
CA PRO A 437 -6.59 15.92 5.24
C PRO A 437 -7.28 14.55 5.19
N ILE A 438 -8.61 14.48 5.36
CA ILE A 438 -9.35 13.20 5.31
C ILE A 438 -9.19 12.53 3.95
N LYS A 439 -9.04 13.30 2.86
CA LYS A 439 -8.88 12.75 1.50
C LYS A 439 -7.62 11.90 1.30
N LEU A 440 -6.68 11.94 2.25
CA LEU A 440 -5.39 11.24 2.21
C LEU A 440 -5.36 9.99 3.10
N VAL A 441 -6.43 9.72 3.85
CA VAL A 441 -6.53 8.55 4.74
C VAL A 441 -7.66 7.62 4.25
N GLN A 442 -7.30 6.37 3.96
CA GLN A 442 -8.13 5.48 3.13
C GLN A 442 -9.50 5.19 3.72
N PHE A 443 -9.58 4.72 4.97
CA PHE A 443 -10.83 4.21 5.51
C PHE A 443 -11.81 5.36 5.72
N SER A 444 -11.41 6.41 6.41
CA SER A 444 -12.28 7.55 6.70
C SER A 444 -12.72 8.31 5.43
N TYR A 445 -11.86 8.42 4.42
CA TYR A 445 -12.24 8.98 3.12
C TYR A 445 -13.37 8.17 2.48
N LEU A 446 -13.23 6.84 2.43
CA LEU A 446 -14.16 5.96 1.74
C LEU A 446 -15.55 5.89 2.37
N GLN A 447 -15.73 6.27 3.63
CA GLN A 447 -17.05 6.30 4.27
C GLN A 447 -18.02 7.30 3.62
N ASN A 448 -17.49 8.40 3.09
CA ASN A 448 -18.30 9.56 2.68
C ASN A 448 -18.34 9.78 1.16
N VAL A 449 -17.71 8.91 0.37
CA VAL A 449 -17.66 9.06 -1.09
C VAL A 449 -18.69 8.20 -1.81
N PRO A 450 -19.18 8.64 -2.99
CA PRO A 450 -20.03 7.82 -3.84
C PRO A 450 -19.36 6.47 -4.13
N TYR A 451 -20.13 5.38 -4.04
CA TYR A 451 -19.66 4.01 -4.22
C TYR A 451 -18.54 3.55 -3.27
N GLY A 452 -18.27 4.29 -2.19
CA GLY A 452 -17.26 3.94 -1.19
C GLY A 452 -17.46 2.54 -0.60
N ALA A 453 -18.72 2.13 -0.43
CA ALA A 453 -19.05 0.78 0.01
C ALA A 453 -18.55 -0.34 -0.94
N ILE A 454 -18.59 -0.12 -2.26
CA ILE A 454 -18.06 -1.09 -3.24
C ILE A 454 -16.53 -1.16 -3.14
N VAL A 455 -15.87 -0.02 -2.90
CA VAL A 455 -14.43 0.03 -2.68
C VAL A 455 -14.06 -0.69 -1.38
N TYR A 456 -14.83 -0.53 -0.30
CA TYR A 456 -14.67 -1.34 0.92
C TYR A 456 -14.84 -2.83 0.68
N GLN A 457 -15.86 -3.24 -0.08
CA GLN A 457 -16.03 -4.64 -0.47
C GLN A 457 -14.78 -5.17 -1.20
N SER A 458 -14.24 -4.38 -2.14
CA SER A 458 -13.03 -4.72 -2.89
C SER A 458 -11.78 -4.79 -1.99
N LEU A 459 -11.64 -3.87 -1.03
CA LEU A 459 -10.58 -3.90 -0.03
C LEU A 459 -10.71 -5.13 0.88
N ALA A 460 -11.93 -5.52 1.26
CA ALA A 460 -12.17 -6.70 2.08
C ALA A 460 -11.76 -7.97 1.35
N VAL A 461 -12.11 -8.09 0.08
CA VAL A 461 -11.64 -9.16 -0.80
C VAL A 461 -10.12 -9.14 -0.91
N ASN A 462 -9.49 -7.98 -1.02
CA ASN A 462 -8.03 -7.87 -1.08
C ASN A 462 -7.33 -8.31 0.24
N TYR A 463 -7.91 -7.98 1.40
CA TYR A 463 -7.29 -8.28 2.68
C TYR A 463 -7.49 -9.73 3.13
N TRP A 464 -8.72 -10.25 3.01
CA TRP A 464 -9.10 -11.57 3.50
C TRP A 464 -9.26 -12.63 2.39
N GLY A 465 -9.37 -12.22 1.13
CA GLY A 465 -9.46 -13.15 0.02
C GLY A 465 -8.15 -13.87 -0.26
N GLY A 466 -8.26 -15.05 -0.87
CA GLY A 466 -7.13 -15.86 -1.29
C GLY A 466 -7.57 -17.21 -1.87
N ALA A 467 -6.61 -18.07 -2.20
CA ALA A 467 -6.91 -19.40 -2.71
C ALA A 467 -7.55 -20.29 -1.63
N LEU A 468 -8.54 -21.11 -2.00
CA LEU A 468 -9.14 -22.09 -1.09
C LEU A 468 -8.16 -23.23 -0.77
N VAL A 469 -7.90 -23.47 0.51
CA VAL A 469 -6.92 -24.44 1.01
C VAL A 469 -7.52 -25.85 1.19
N LYS A 470 -8.82 -25.97 1.44
CA LYS A 470 -9.49 -27.25 1.73
C LYS A 470 -10.51 -27.60 0.65
N LYS A 471 -10.45 -28.83 0.11
CA LYS A 471 -11.58 -29.44 -0.61
C LYS A 471 -12.68 -29.75 0.41
N TYR A 472 -13.92 -29.36 0.09
CA TYR A 472 -15.13 -29.65 0.86
C TYR A 472 -15.19 -31.12 1.30
N THR A 473 -15.35 -31.38 2.59
CA THR A 473 -16.08 -32.56 3.08
C THR A 473 -17.31 -32.00 3.76
N ASP A 474 -18.42 -32.10 3.05
CA ASP A 474 -19.71 -31.53 3.42
C ASP A 474 -20.36 -32.40 4.51
N THR A 475 -20.12 -32.03 5.77
CA THR A 475 -20.90 -32.50 6.92
C THR A 475 -20.93 -31.34 7.91
N ASP A 476 -21.88 -30.43 7.75
CA ASP A 476 -22.58 -29.72 8.85
C ASP A 476 -23.32 -28.48 8.31
N TYR A 477 -24.26 -28.68 7.40
CA TYR A 477 -25.41 -27.80 7.22
C TYR A 477 -26.61 -28.69 6.85
N GLN A 478 -27.63 -28.74 7.70
CA GLN A 478 -28.93 -29.34 7.38
C GLN A 478 -29.88 -28.20 7.01
N PRO A 479 -30.19 -27.99 5.72
CA PRO A 479 -31.33 -27.17 5.33
C PRO A 479 -32.60 -28.00 5.45
N SER A 480 -33.63 -27.42 6.07
CA SER A 480 -35.00 -27.94 6.10
C SER A 480 -35.50 -28.22 4.68
N GLN A 481 -35.80 -29.50 4.43
CA GLN A 481 -36.24 -30.02 3.14
C GLN A 481 -37.63 -29.47 2.76
N VAL A 482 -37.72 -28.80 1.61
CA VAL A 482 -38.92 -28.83 0.75
C VAL A 482 -38.46 -29.34 -0.61
N ALA A 483 -39.04 -30.46 -1.03
CA ALA A 483 -38.57 -31.31 -2.11
C ALA A 483 -38.95 -30.81 -3.51
N ALA A 484 -38.00 -30.86 -4.46
CA ALA A 484 -38.26 -31.03 -5.90
C ALA A 484 -37.03 -31.70 -6.58
N PRO A 485 -37.21 -32.50 -7.65
CA PRO A 485 -36.25 -33.56 -7.99
C PRO A 485 -35.33 -33.26 -9.19
N SER A 486 -34.13 -33.84 -9.10
CA SER A 486 -33.20 -34.29 -10.15
C SER A 486 -32.83 -33.32 -11.28
N GLY A 487 -31.66 -32.72 -11.13
CA GLY A 487 -30.80 -32.14 -12.16
C GLY A 487 -29.58 -31.58 -11.45
N GLU A 488 -28.37 -31.98 -11.86
CA GLU A 488 -27.07 -31.63 -11.23
C GLU A 488 -27.05 -30.24 -10.58
N VAL A 489 -27.18 -30.20 -9.25
CA VAL A 489 -27.07 -28.98 -8.47
C VAL A 489 -25.58 -28.69 -8.34
N LEU A 490 -25.02 -27.98 -9.32
CA LEU A 490 -23.88 -27.10 -9.07
C LEU A 490 -24.36 -26.09 -8.03
N GLU A 491 -24.05 -26.32 -6.76
CA GLU A 491 -24.20 -25.31 -5.73
C GLU A 491 -23.47 -24.04 -6.21
N ILE A 492 -24.24 -23.05 -6.64
CA ILE A 492 -23.73 -21.72 -6.94
C ILE A 492 -23.26 -21.17 -5.59
N SER A 493 -21.98 -21.36 -5.27
CA SER A 493 -21.43 -20.76 -4.07
C SER A 493 -21.58 -19.24 -4.22
N ASN A 494 -22.34 -18.58 -3.33
CA ASN A 494 -22.48 -17.11 -3.39
C ASN A 494 -21.23 -16.40 -2.85
N HIS A 495 -20.07 -17.04 -2.94
CA HIS A 495 -18.78 -16.44 -2.61
C HIS A 495 -18.46 -15.31 -3.59
N VAL A 496 -17.57 -14.41 -3.19
CA VAL A 496 -17.03 -13.38 -4.09
C VAL A 496 -15.69 -13.85 -4.61
N TYR A 497 -15.50 -13.71 -5.91
CA TYR A 497 -14.27 -14.05 -6.59
C TYR A 497 -13.63 -12.77 -7.11
N ASP A 498 -12.37 -12.55 -6.75
CA ASP A 498 -11.54 -11.53 -7.38
C ASP A 498 -10.98 -12.07 -8.71
N ILE A 499 -10.53 -11.17 -9.57
CA ILE A 499 -10.11 -11.50 -10.92
C ILE A 499 -8.85 -12.40 -10.94
N ASP A 500 -8.04 -12.40 -9.88
CA ASP A 500 -6.90 -13.32 -9.72
C ASP A 500 -7.32 -14.74 -9.25
N GLY A 501 -8.62 -14.97 -9.07
CA GLY A 501 -9.18 -16.23 -8.57
C GLY A 501 -9.27 -16.31 -7.05
N SER A 502 -8.88 -15.26 -6.31
CA SER A 502 -9.01 -15.20 -4.86
C SER A 502 -10.48 -15.25 -4.44
N VAL A 503 -10.77 -16.04 -3.40
CA VAL A 503 -12.12 -16.28 -2.91
C VAL A 503 -12.33 -15.54 -1.58
N TYR A 504 -13.43 -14.83 -1.48
CA TYR A 504 -13.95 -14.23 -0.26
C TYR A 504 -15.29 -14.88 0.10
N LEU A 505 -15.36 -15.48 1.30
CA LEU A 505 -16.48 -16.33 1.67
C LEU A 505 -17.78 -15.54 1.85
N GLN A 506 -18.89 -16.15 1.42
CA GLN A 506 -20.23 -15.54 1.52
C GLN A 506 -20.55 -15.12 2.96
N LYS A 507 -20.21 -15.96 3.93
CA LYS A 507 -20.51 -15.72 5.34
C LYS A 507 -19.75 -14.53 5.95
N TRP A 508 -18.70 -14.04 5.29
CA TRP A 508 -18.02 -12.81 5.70
C TRP A 508 -18.72 -11.53 5.21
N LYS A 509 -19.71 -11.66 4.31
CA LYS A 509 -20.52 -10.53 3.81
C LYS A 509 -21.52 -10.02 4.86
N ARG A 510 -21.00 -9.41 5.93
CA ARG A 510 -21.79 -9.01 7.10
C ARG A 510 -22.38 -7.59 6.96
N SER A 511 -21.72 -6.71 6.23
CA SER A 511 -22.24 -5.37 5.93
C SER A 511 -23.52 -5.44 5.06
N PRO A 512 -24.60 -4.68 5.37
CA PRO A 512 -25.79 -4.63 4.52
C PRO A 512 -25.49 -4.04 3.13
N SER A 513 -24.36 -3.37 2.95
CA SER A 513 -23.94 -2.84 1.65
C SER A 513 -23.81 -3.89 0.55
N TRP A 514 -23.55 -5.16 0.92
CA TRP A 514 -23.43 -6.27 -0.03
C TRP A 514 -24.74 -6.57 -0.78
N GLU A 515 -25.89 -6.20 -0.20
CA GLU A 515 -27.22 -6.43 -0.76
C GLU A 515 -27.73 -5.26 -1.60
N SER A 516 -26.97 -4.16 -1.68
CA SER A 516 -27.35 -3.03 -2.52
C SER A 516 -27.35 -3.41 -4.00
N SER A 517 -28.28 -2.84 -4.78
CA SER A 517 -28.37 -3.09 -6.23
C SER A 517 -27.08 -2.76 -6.97
N ALA A 518 -26.39 -1.69 -6.56
CA ALA A 518 -25.10 -1.28 -7.09
C ALA A 518 -24.01 -2.35 -6.84
N SER A 519 -23.90 -2.86 -5.61
CA SER A 519 -22.96 -3.93 -5.27
C SER A 519 -23.27 -5.24 -6.00
N ILE A 520 -24.54 -5.63 -6.08
CA ILE A 520 -24.95 -6.84 -6.80
C ILE A 520 -24.56 -6.75 -8.27
N ASN A 521 -24.81 -5.61 -8.93
CA ASN A 521 -24.44 -5.41 -10.33
C ASN A 521 -22.93 -5.41 -10.54
N PHE A 522 -22.17 -4.75 -9.66
CA PHE A 522 -20.71 -4.72 -9.71
C PHE A 522 -20.13 -6.14 -9.64
N TRP A 523 -20.49 -6.91 -8.60
CA TRP A 523 -19.91 -8.23 -8.38
C TRP A 523 -20.40 -9.29 -9.38
N LYS A 524 -21.63 -9.18 -9.91
CA LYS A 524 -22.11 -10.05 -11.00
C LYS A 524 -21.28 -9.89 -12.27
N ASN A 525 -21.00 -8.66 -12.69
CA ASN A 525 -20.22 -8.39 -13.90
C ASN A 525 -18.76 -8.84 -13.75
N SER A 526 -18.19 -8.75 -12.55
CA SER A 526 -16.85 -9.27 -12.25
C SER A 526 -16.76 -10.79 -12.44
N SER A 527 -17.80 -11.55 -12.06
CA SER A 527 -17.85 -13.01 -12.23
C SER A 527 -18.11 -13.46 -13.67
N VAL A 528 -18.78 -12.66 -14.50
CA VAL A 528 -19.03 -12.99 -15.92
C VAL A 528 -17.75 -12.88 -16.75
N ASN A 529 -16.94 -11.83 -16.51
CA ASN A 529 -15.64 -11.66 -17.19
C ASN A 529 -14.60 -12.76 -16.87
N GLN A 530 -14.84 -13.60 -15.86
CA GLN A 530 -14.02 -14.79 -15.58
C GLN A 530 -14.38 -15.99 -16.45
N ARG A 531 -15.62 -16.08 -16.97
CA ARG A 531 -16.04 -17.20 -17.82
C ARG A 531 -15.51 -17.08 -19.24
N ASP A 532 -15.42 -15.86 -19.76
CA ASP A 532 -14.92 -15.60 -21.12
C ASP A 532 -13.39 -15.70 -21.25
N GLY A 533 -12.66 -15.95 -20.15
CA GLY A 533 -11.21 -16.15 -20.13
C GLY A 533 -10.77 -17.63 -20.06
N ILE A 534 -11.72 -18.57 -20.12
CA ILE A 534 -11.47 -20.02 -20.04
C ILE A 534 -11.81 -20.75 -21.37
N GLU A 535 -12.22 -20.03 -22.42
CA GLU A 535 -12.33 -20.62 -23.77
C GLU A 535 -11.04 -20.52 -24.59
#